data_AF-P77515-F1
#
_entry.id   AF-P77515-F1
#
_cell.length_a   1.000
_cell.length_b   1.000
_cell.length_c   1.000
_cell.angle_alpha   90.00
_cell.angle_beta   90.00
_cell.angle_gamma   90.00
#
_symmetry.space_group_name_H-M   'P 1'
#
loop_
_entity.id
_entity.type
_entity.pdbx_description
1 polymer ?
#
loop_
_entity_poly.entity_id
_entity_poly.type
_entity_poly.pdbx_seq_one_letter_code
_entity_poly.pdbx_strand_id
1 'polypeptide(L)'
;MNITALTDNTQGAAGLELYEVYNNGYPTAYGNIIHLKGMTAVGEGELLIGWSGTSGAHAPAFIRSRRDTTDANWSPWAQLYTSAHPPAEFYPVGAPIPWPSDTVPSGYALMQGQTFDKSAYPKLAVAYPSGVIPDMRGWTIKGKPASGRAVLSQEQDGIKSHTHSASASSTDLGTETTSSFDYGTKSTNNTGAHTHSISGTANSAGAHQHKSSGAFGGTNTSIFPNGYTAISNLSAGIMSTTSGSGQTRNAGKTSSDGAHTHSLSGTAASAGAHAHTVGIGAHTHSVAIGSHGHTITVNAAGNAENTVKNIAFNYIVRLA
;
A
#
# COMPACT_ATOMS: atom_id res chain seq x y z
N MET A 1 -51.67 27.39 -74.83
CA MET A 1 -50.99 28.71 -74.81
C MET A 1 -49.87 28.62 -73.80
N ASN A 2 -48.66 28.98 -74.21
CA ASN A 2 -47.50 29.05 -73.31
C ASN A 2 -47.53 30.41 -72.59
N ILE A 3 -47.71 30.39 -71.27
CA ILE A 3 -47.77 31.60 -70.44
C ILE A 3 -46.51 31.68 -69.57
N THR A 4 -46.14 32.89 -69.13
CA THR A 4 -45.08 33.06 -68.14
C THR A 4 -45.64 32.90 -66.73
N ALA A 5 -44.90 32.22 -65.85
CA ALA A 5 -45.33 32.02 -64.47
C ALA A 5 -45.71 33.37 -63.83
N LEU A 6 -46.94 33.47 -63.32
CA LEU A 6 -47.38 34.66 -62.58
C LEU A 6 -46.47 34.87 -61.37
N THR A 7 -46.05 36.11 -61.14
CA THR A 7 -45.15 36.50 -60.05
C THR A 7 -45.79 37.57 -59.17
N ASP A 8 -45.25 37.75 -57.97
CA ASP A 8 -45.71 38.73 -56.98
C ASP A 8 -47.22 38.63 -56.73
N ASN A 9 -47.95 39.71 -56.96
CA ASN A 9 -49.40 39.80 -56.79
C ASN A 9 -50.18 39.72 -58.12
N THR A 10 -49.51 39.39 -59.24
CA THR A 10 -50.12 39.29 -60.56
C THR A 10 -51.18 38.19 -60.57
N GLN A 11 -52.35 38.51 -61.11
CA GLN A 11 -53.52 37.64 -61.12
C GLN A 11 -53.78 37.05 -62.51
N GLY A 12 -54.28 35.81 -62.55
CA GLY A 12 -54.78 35.18 -63.77
C GLY A 12 -56.22 35.59 -64.11
N ALA A 13 -56.77 34.98 -65.16
CA ALA A 13 -58.16 35.19 -65.55
C ALA A 13 -59.11 34.32 -64.73
N ALA A 14 -60.36 34.77 -64.60
CA ALA A 14 -61.35 34.10 -63.75
C ALA A 14 -61.81 32.76 -64.36
N GLY A 15 -62.00 31.74 -63.53
CA GLY A 15 -62.48 30.43 -63.93
C GLY A 15 -61.43 29.32 -63.86
N LEU A 16 -61.60 28.31 -64.72
CA LEU A 16 -60.68 27.18 -64.91
C LEU A 16 -59.93 27.39 -66.22
N GLU A 17 -58.61 27.50 -66.14
CA GLU A 17 -57.75 27.71 -67.30
C GLU A 17 -56.68 26.62 -67.38
N LEU A 18 -56.33 26.25 -68.62
CA LEU A 18 -55.36 25.21 -68.92
C LEU A 18 -54.23 25.81 -69.76
N TYR A 19 -53.01 25.69 -69.25
CA TYR A 19 -51.82 26.26 -69.87
C TYR A 19 -50.76 25.21 -70.16
N GLU A 20 -49.98 25.48 -71.20
CA GLU A 20 -48.75 24.74 -71.47
C GLU A 20 -47.59 25.47 -70.78
N VAL A 21 -46.65 24.69 -70.27
CA VAL A 21 -45.40 25.19 -69.69
C VAL A 21 -44.28 24.91 -70.66
N TYR A 22 -43.63 25.97 -71.16
CA TYR A 22 -42.37 25.88 -71.89
C TYR A 22 -41.41 26.96 -71.42
N ASN A 23 -40.50 26.58 -70.53
CA ASN A 23 -39.32 27.31 -70.05
C ASN A 23 -39.55 28.76 -69.57
N ASN A 24 -40.69 29.03 -68.92
CA ASN A 24 -41.09 30.39 -68.53
C ASN A 24 -41.21 30.61 -67.01
N GLY A 25 -40.19 30.24 -66.24
CA GLY A 25 -40.12 30.53 -64.80
C GLY A 25 -40.92 29.59 -63.90
N TYR A 26 -41.33 28.44 -64.41
CA TYR A 26 -41.97 27.39 -63.63
C TYR A 26 -40.96 26.42 -63.00
N PRO A 27 -41.34 25.65 -61.97
CA PRO A 27 -40.47 24.62 -61.36
C PRO A 27 -39.97 23.54 -62.33
N THR A 28 -40.68 23.29 -63.44
CA THR A 28 -40.23 22.41 -64.52
C THR A 28 -40.08 23.19 -65.83
N ALA A 29 -39.16 22.74 -66.67
CA ALA A 29 -38.99 23.31 -68.00
C ALA A 29 -40.21 23.08 -68.89
N TYR A 30 -40.88 21.93 -68.76
CA TYR A 30 -42.05 21.56 -69.57
C TYR A 30 -43.16 20.94 -68.73
N GLY A 31 -44.41 21.09 -69.16
CA GLY A 31 -45.58 20.58 -68.42
C GLY A 31 -46.91 21.19 -68.83
N ASN A 32 -47.94 20.92 -68.01
CA ASN A 32 -49.26 21.55 -68.08
C ASN A 32 -49.59 22.19 -66.73
N ILE A 33 -50.40 23.25 -66.75
CA ILE A 33 -50.95 23.88 -65.55
C ILE A 33 -52.47 23.89 -65.60
N ILE A 34 -53.07 23.60 -64.45
CA ILE A 34 -54.45 23.92 -64.13
C ILE A 34 -54.44 25.17 -63.25
N HIS A 35 -54.98 26.27 -63.77
CA HIS A 35 -55.15 27.53 -63.05
C HIS A 35 -56.62 27.71 -62.65
N LEU A 36 -56.84 28.12 -61.40
CA LEU A 36 -58.16 28.25 -60.79
C LEU A 36 -58.28 29.62 -60.15
N LYS A 37 -59.31 30.37 -60.55
CA LYS A 37 -59.64 31.66 -59.95
C LYS A 37 -61.16 31.81 -59.76
N GLY A 38 -61.55 32.38 -58.62
CA GLY A 38 -62.96 32.71 -58.36
C GLY A 38 -63.48 33.82 -59.29
N MET A 39 -64.78 33.78 -59.64
CA MET A 39 -65.39 34.79 -60.53
C MET A 39 -65.34 36.22 -59.94
N THR A 40 -65.50 36.32 -58.62
CA THR A 40 -65.52 37.60 -57.88
C THR A 40 -64.39 37.71 -56.84
N ALA A 41 -63.78 36.59 -56.47
CA ALA A 41 -62.66 36.52 -55.54
C ALA A 41 -61.34 36.83 -56.24
N VAL A 42 -60.35 37.29 -55.48
CA VAL A 42 -58.97 37.46 -55.95
C VAL A 42 -58.07 36.29 -55.52
N GLY A 43 -58.64 35.32 -54.80
CA GLY A 43 -57.97 34.06 -54.44
C GLY A 43 -57.80 33.14 -55.64
N GLU A 44 -56.61 32.57 -55.77
CA GLU A 44 -56.20 31.76 -56.92
C GLU A 44 -55.43 30.51 -56.48
N GLY A 45 -55.43 29.48 -57.33
CA GLY A 45 -54.68 28.25 -57.10
C GLY A 45 -54.15 27.70 -58.42
N GLU A 46 -52.95 27.13 -58.37
CA GLU A 46 -52.34 26.49 -59.54
C GLU A 46 -51.79 25.11 -59.20
N LEU A 47 -52.05 24.16 -60.09
CA LEU A 47 -51.43 22.84 -60.11
C LEU A 47 -50.65 22.67 -61.41
N LEU A 48 -49.33 22.53 -61.28
CA LEU A 48 -48.42 22.21 -62.37
C LEU A 48 -48.12 20.72 -62.39
N ILE A 49 -48.21 20.10 -63.57
CA ILE A 49 -47.80 18.72 -63.81
C ILE A 49 -46.71 18.76 -64.88
N GLY A 50 -45.48 18.41 -64.50
CA GLY A 50 -44.36 18.39 -65.44
C GLY A 50 -44.54 17.34 -66.54
N TRP A 51 -43.75 17.48 -67.61
CA TRP A 51 -43.55 16.40 -68.57
C TRP A 51 -42.18 15.76 -68.35
N SER A 52 -42.17 14.43 -68.32
CA SER A 52 -40.92 13.67 -68.18
C SER A 52 -40.16 13.74 -69.50
N GLY A 53 -38.83 13.92 -69.42
CA GLY A 53 -37.95 13.77 -70.58
C GLY A 53 -37.75 12.31 -71.01
N THR A 54 -38.21 11.35 -70.21
CA THR A 54 -38.08 9.90 -70.45
C THR A 54 -39.46 9.26 -70.57
N SER A 55 -39.70 8.57 -71.68
CA SER A 55 -40.96 7.85 -71.94
C SER A 55 -41.30 6.87 -70.82
N GLY A 56 -42.52 6.96 -70.30
CA GLY A 56 -43.03 6.10 -69.22
C GLY A 56 -42.60 6.52 -67.81
N ALA A 57 -41.66 7.46 -67.64
CA ALA A 57 -41.31 7.98 -66.33
C ALA A 57 -42.28 9.07 -65.86
N HIS A 58 -42.44 9.19 -64.55
CA HIS A 58 -43.23 10.25 -63.94
C HIS A 58 -42.43 11.55 -63.95
N ALA A 59 -43.10 12.70 -64.10
CA ALA A 59 -42.53 14.00 -63.78
C ALA A 59 -43.03 14.49 -62.40
N PRO A 60 -42.33 15.42 -61.75
CA PRO A 60 -42.83 16.02 -60.53
C PRO A 60 -44.05 16.92 -60.81
N ALA A 61 -44.93 17.04 -59.81
CA ALA A 61 -46.05 17.96 -59.83
C ALA A 61 -45.86 19.00 -58.72
N PHE A 62 -46.36 20.22 -58.93
CA PHE A 62 -46.20 21.33 -58.01
C PHE A 62 -47.50 22.06 -57.80
N ILE A 63 -47.71 22.58 -56.60
CA ILE A 63 -48.88 23.36 -56.23
C ILE A 63 -48.45 24.71 -55.67
N ARG A 64 -49.26 25.74 -55.91
CA ARG A 64 -49.18 27.02 -55.22
C ARG A 64 -50.56 27.64 -55.08
N SER A 65 -50.68 28.62 -54.20
CA SER A 65 -51.93 29.34 -53.96
C SER A 65 -51.69 30.82 -53.74
N ARG A 66 -52.74 31.60 -53.95
CA ARG A 66 -52.81 33.03 -53.64
C ARG A 66 -54.04 33.26 -52.78
N ARG A 67 -53.87 33.93 -51.64
CA ARG A 67 -54.98 34.23 -50.71
C ARG A 67 -55.97 35.21 -51.35
N ASP A 68 -57.25 35.07 -50.99
CA ASP A 68 -58.31 36.02 -51.37
C ASP A 68 -58.19 37.36 -50.62
N THR A 69 -57.15 38.13 -50.98
CA THR A 69 -56.95 39.54 -50.62
C THR A 69 -56.18 40.23 -51.75
N THR A 70 -56.43 41.52 -51.94
CA THR A 70 -55.94 42.26 -53.12
C THR A 70 -54.41 42.37 -53.14
N ASP A 71 -53.78 42.40 -51.98
CA ASP A 71 -52.34 42.54 -51.75
C ASP A 71 -51.59 41.20 -51.60
N ALA A 72 -52.27 40.05 -51.72
CA ALA A 72 -51.61 38.76 -51.58
C ALA A 72 -50.57 38.53 -52.69
N ASN A 73 -49.40 38.07 -52.29
CA ASN A 73 -48.47 37.45 -53.22
C ASN A 73 -48.83 35.96 -53.38
N TRP A 74 -48.39 35.38 -54.50
CA TRP A 74 -48.37 33.93 -54.66
C TRP A 74 -47.50 33.27 -53.59
N SER A 75 -47.95 32.12 -53.06
CA SER A 75 -47.05 31.24 -52.33
C SER A 75 -45.92 30.77 -53.26
N PRO A 76 -44.74 30.47 -52.72
CA PRO A 76 -43.75 29.69 -53.47
C PRO A 76 -44.38 28.38 -53.98
N TRP A 77 -43.83 27.85 -55.08
CA TRP A 77 -44.20 26.53 -55.55
C TRP A 77 -43.77 25.46 -54.54
N ALA A 78 -44.68 24.55 -54.21
CA ALA A 78 -44.42 23.37 -53.39
C ALA A 78 -44.59 22.11 -54.22
N GLN A 79 -43.63 21.18 -54.15
CA GLN A 79 -43.74 19.91 -54.86
C GLN A 79 -44.74 18.98 -54.17
N LEU A 80 -45.60 18.33 -54.95
CA LEU A 80 -46.42 17.23 -54.51
C LEU A 80 -45.59 15.94 -54.57
N TYR A 81 -45.45 15.28 -53.43
CA TYR A 81 -44.67 14.05 -53.34
C TYR A 81 -45.50 12.83 -53.71
N THR A 82 -44.89 11.92 -54.47
CA THR A 82 -45.46 10.62 -54.84
C THR A 82 -44.44 9.53 -54.58
N SER A 83 -44.80 8.27 -54.73
CA SER A 83 -43.82 7.16 -54.67
C SER A 83 -42.70 7.31 -55.71
N ALA A 84 -42.96 7.98 -56.83
CA ALA A 84 -41.97 8.27 -57.86
C ALA A 84 -41.13 9.54 -57.58
N HIS A 85 -41.66 10.47 -56.78
CA HIS A 85 -40.95 11.68 -56.35
C HIS A 85 -41.13 11.87 -54.84
N PRO A 86 -40.48 11.05 -54.01
CA PRO A 86 -40.56 11.20 -52.56
C PRO A 86 -39.86 12.51 -52.14
N PRO A 87 -40.17 13.04 -50.94
CA PRO A 87 -39.37 14.11 -50.37
C PRO A 87 -37.91 13.66 -50.21
N ALA A 88 -37.00 14.64 -50.12
CA ALA A 88 -35.62 14.37 -49.72
C ALA A 88 -35.62 13.53 -48.43
N GLU A 89 -34.84 12.45 -48.40
CA GLU A 89 -34.85 11.48 -47.32
C GLU A 89 -34.46 12.14 -45.99
N PHE A 90 -35.41 12.31 -45.05
CA PHE A 90 -35.13 12.82 -43.71
C PHE A 90 -34.19 11.92 -42.91
N TYR A 91 -34.18 10.62 -43.24
CA TYR A 91 -33.23 9.64 -42.73
C TYR A 91 -32.66 8.84 -43.91
N PRO A 92 -31.38 9.05 -44.26
CA PRO A 92 -30.81 8.55 -45.51
C PRO A 92 -30.65 7.02 -45.50
N VAL A 93 -30.76 6.40 -46.67
CA VAL A 93 -30.40 4.97 -46.85
C VAL A 93 -28.99 4.72 -46.34
N GLY A 94 -28.81 3.63 -45.59
CA GLY A 94 -27.55 3.25 -44.98
C GLY A 94 -27.36 3.71 -43.53
N ALA A 95 -28.10 4.69 -43.03
CA ALA A 95 -28.01 5.08 -41.63
C ALA A 95 -28.59 3.99 -40.70
N PRO A 96 -27.89 3.63 -39.60
CA PRO A 96 -28.35 2.61 -38.64
C PRO A 96 -29.54 3.10 -37.82
N ILE A 97 -30.62 2.33 -37.80
CA ILE A 97 -31.86 2.66 -37.08
C ILE A 97 -32.01 1.71 -35.87
N PRO A 98 -32.12 2.22 -34.64
CA PRO A 98 -32.44 1.39 -33.48
C PRO A 98 -33.90 0.95 -33.52
N TRP A 99 -34.13 -0.37 -33.62
CA TRP A 99 -35.46 -0.97 -33.76
C TRP A 99 -35.85 -1.79 -32.52
N PRO A 100 -37.01 -1.52 -31.89
CA PRO A 100 -37.40 -2.12 -30.60
C PRO A 100 -38.07 -3.50 -30.72
N SER A 101 -37.90 -4.21 -31.84
CA SER A 101 -38.54 -5.51 -32.07
C SER A 101 -37.61 -6.46 -32.82
N ASP A 102 -37.79 -7.76 -32.61
CA ASP A 102 -37.10 -8.81 -33.39
C ASP A 102 -37.71 -9.01 -34.79
N THR A 103 -38.91 -8.46 -35.05
CA THR A 103 -39.53 -8.51 -36.38
C THR A 103 -39.07 -7.33 -37.22
N VAL A 104 -38.25 -7.59 -38.25
CA VAL A 104 -37.71 -6.57 -39.15
C VAL A 104 -38.78 -6.12 -40.15
N PRO A 105 -39.05 -4.80 -40.30
CA PRO A 105 -39.99 -4.31 -41.31
C PRO A 105 -39.52 -4.59 -42.74
N SER A 106 -40.47 -4.75 -43.67
CA SER A 106 -40.16 -4.90 -45.10
C SER A 106 -39.36 -3.70 -45.62
N GLY A 107 -38.35 -3.98 -46.47
CA GLY A 107 -37.42 -2.96 -46.99
C GLY A 107 -36.22 -2.65 -46.09
N TYR A 108 -36.10 -3.32 -44.94
CA TYR A 108 -34.99 -3.19 -44.01
C TYR A 108 -34.26 -4.53 -43.81
N ALA A 109 -33.03 -4.47 -43.31
CA ALA A 109 -32.28 -5.64 -42.88
C ALA A 109 -31.62 -5.38 -41.52
N LEU A 110 -31.45 -6.43 -40.71
CA LEU A 110 -30.60 -6.38 -39.52
C LEU A 110 -29.15 -6.12 -39.92
N MET A 111 -28.40 -5.38 -39.10
CA MET A 111 -26.99 -5.06 -39.36
C MET A 111 -26.08 -6.10 -38.68
N GLN A 112 -25.72 -7.16 -39.41
CA GLN A 112 -25.06 -8.36 -38.87
C GLN A 112 -23.78 -8.75 -39.60
N GLY A 113 -23.13 -7.82 -40.30
CA GLY A 113 -21.87 -8.09 -41.01
C GLY A 113 -22.03 -8.71 -42.40
N GLN A 114 -23.26 -8.79 -42.93
CA GLN A 114 -23.55 -9.46 -44.19
C GLN A 114 -23.17 -8.62 -45.42
N THR A 115 -22.88 -9.30 -46.53
CA THR A 115 -22.70 -8.68 -47.85
C THR A 115 -24.04 -8.33 -48.50
N PHE A 116 -24.03 -7.40 -49.47
CA PHE A 116 -25.18 -7.08 -50.31
C PHE A 116 -24.76 -6.82 -51.77
N ASP A 117 -25.71 -6.97 -52.70
CA ASP A 117 -25.49 -6.62 -54.11
C ASP A 117 -25.59 -5.11 -54.31
N LYS A 118 -24.46 -4.49 -54.65
CA LYS A 118 -24.36 -3.04 -54.89
C LYS A 118 -25.18 -2.57 -56.08
N SER A 119 -25.41 -3.44 -57.07
CA SER A 119 -26.21 -3.11 -58.26
C SER A 119 -27.70 -3.06 -57.93
N ALA A 120 -28.15 -3.95 -57.04
CA ALA A 120 -29.52 -3.97 -56.54
C ALA A 120 -29.80 -2.81 -55.57
N TYR A 121 -28.81 -2.40 -54.77
CA TYR A 121 -28.95 -1.38 -53.73
C TYR A 121 -27.96 -0.21 -53.91
N PRO A 122 -28.11 0.62 -54.96
CA PRO A 122 -27.14 1.65 -55.30
C PRO A 122 -26.99 2.73 -54.22
N LYS A 123 -28.09 3.13 -53.55
CA LYS A 123 -28.02 4.08 -52.43
C LYS A 123 -27.30 3.49 -51.21
N LEU A 124 -27.52 2.21 -50.92
CA LEU A 124 -26.81 1.53 -49.82
C LEU A 124 -25.32 1.38 -50.15
N ALA A 125 -24.97 1.17 -51.42
CA ALA A 125 -23.59 1.13 -51.89
C ALA A 125 -22.86 2.49 -51.74
N VAL A 126 -23.58 3.62 -51.74
CA VAL A 126 -23.01 4.93 -51.40
C VAL A 126 -22.62 4.98 -49.93
N ALA A 127 -23.46 4.48 -49.03
CA ALA A 127 -23.19 4.44 -47.59
C ALA A 127 -22.11 3.41 -47.21
N TYR A 128 -22.12 2.24 -47.85
CA TYR A 128 -21.20 1.13 -47.61
C TYR A 128 -20.51 0.70 -48.91
N PRO A 129 -19.47 1.43 -49.37
CA PRO A 129 -18.78 1.12 -50.64
C PRO A 129 -18.15 -0.28 -50.71
N SER A 130 -17.85 -0.87 -49.55
CA SER A 130 -17.35 -2.24 -49.42
C SER A 130 -18.35 -3.30 -49.90
N GLY A 131 -19.65 -2.98 -49.98
CA GLY A 131 -20.70 -3.98 -50.19
C GLY A 131 -20.99 -4.83 -48.96
N VAL A 132 -20.59 -4.36 -47.76
CA VAL A 132 -20.77 -5.05 -46.48
C VAL A 132 -21.49 -4.12 -45.50
N ILE A 133 -22.61 -4.59 -44.95
CA ILE A 133 -23.31 -3.92 -43.85
C ILE A 133 -22.54 -4.20 -42.56
N PRO A 134 -22.17 -3.20 -41.74
CA PRO A 134 -21.47 -3.42 -40.47
C PRO A 134 -22.23 -4.38 -39.54
N ASP A 135 -21.50 -5.20 -38.78
CA ASP A 135 -22.11 -5.93 -37.66
C ASP A 135 -22.24 -4.97 -36.47
N MET A 136 -23.48 -4.70 -36.06
CA MET A 136 -23.81 -3.77 -34.99
C MET A 136 -24.24 -4.48 -33.69
N ARG A 137 -24.23 -5.82 -33.65
CA ARG A 137 -24.58 -6.58 -32.44
C ARG A 137 -23.53 -6.36 -31.36
N GLY A 138 -23.98 -5.95 -30.17
CA GLY A 138 -23.10 -5.61 -29.04
C GLY A 138 -22.38 -4.25 -29.17
N TRP A 139 -22.56 -3.53 -30.29
CA TRP A 139 -21.87 -2.25 -30.52
C TRP A 139 -22.71 -1.05 -30.11
N THR A 140 -22.04 -0.04 -29.53
CA THR A 140 -22.60 1.29 -29.32
C THR A 140 -22.05 2.26 -30.35
N ILE A 141 -22.91 3.09 -30.95
CA ILE A 141 -22.48 4.12 -31.89
C ILE A 141 -21.78 5.25 -31.12
N LYS A 142 -20.52 5.51 -31.47
CA LYS A 142 -19.74 6.65 -30.99
C LYS A 142 -19.45 7.57 -32.18
N GLY A 143 -19.70 8.87 -32.00
CA GLY A 143 -19.35 9.87 -33.01
C GLY A 143 -17.86 9.78 -33.37
N LYS A 144 -17.55 9.75 -34.68
CA LYS A 144 -16.16 9.76 -35.14
C LYS A 144 -15.49 11.05 -34.63
N PRO A 145 -14.38 10.96 -33.87
CA PRO A 145 -13.67 12.14 -33.41
C PRO A 145 -13.10 12.92 -34.60
N ALA A 146 -12.81 14.21 -34.39
CA ALA A 146 -12.21 15.07 -35.41
C ALA A 146 -10.92 14.47 -36.03
N SER A 147 -10.15 13.72 -35.25
CA SER A 147 -8.92 13.04 -35.68
C SER A 147 -8.71 11.71 -34.94
N GLY A 148 -7.81 10.87 -35.44
CA GLY A 148 -7.33 9.66 -34.76
C GLY A 148 -8.14 8.38 -35.01
N ARG A 149 -9.29 8.44 -35.70
CA ARG A 149 -10.08 7.25 -36.07
C ARG A 149 -10.69 7.35 -37.46
N ALA A 150 -10.79 6.23 -38.16
CA ALA A 150 -11.54 6.09 -39.41
C ALA A 150 -13.04 5.90 -39.14
N VAL A 151 -13.90 6.25 -40.11
CA VAL A 151 -15.33 5.92 -40.04
C VAL A 151 -15.48 4.39 -40.07
N LEU A 152 -16.46 3.85 -39.32
CA LEU A 152 -16.68 2.40 -39.13
C LEU A 152 -15.54 1.62 -38.45
N SER A 153 -14.50 2.29 -37.93
CA SER A 153 -13.52 1.61 -37.08
C SER A 153 -14.16 1.11 -35.78
N GLN A 154 -13.71 -0.04 -35.28
CA GLN A 154 -14.15 -0.62 -34.00
C GLN A 154 -13.23 -0.16 -32.86
N GLU A 155 -13.76 -0.06 -31.65
CA GLU A 155 -13.00 0.27 -30.42
C GLU A 155 -13.55 -0.59 -29.30
N GLN A 156 -12.71 -1.44 -28.71
CA GLN A 156 -13.07 -2.27 -27.56
C GLN A 156 -13.35 -1.40 -26.34
N ASP A 157 -14.15 -1.91 -25.41
CA ASP A 157 -14.37 -1.28 -24.12
C ASP A 157 -13.08 -1.24 -23.28
N GLY A 158 -13.01 -0.31 -22.33
CA GLY A 158 -11.82 -0.14 -21.52
C GLY A 158 -12.07 0.74 -20.31
N ILE A 159 -11.44 0.38 -19.20
CA ILE A 159 -11.48 1.17 -17.98
C ILE A 159 -10.48 2.32 -18.05
N LYS A 160 -10.90 3.51 -17.61
CA LYS A 160 -9.99 4.65 -17.50
C LYS A 160 -8.90 4.36 -16.44
N SER A 161 -7.65 4.72 -16.74
CA SER A 161 -6.54 4.61 -15.80
C SER A 161 -6.88 5.29 -14.47
N HIS A 162 -6.69 4.57 -13.35
CA HIS A 162 -6.94 5.04 -12.00
C HIS A 162 -6.15 4.20 -10.97
N THR A 163 -6.08 4.69 -9.74
CA THR A 163 -5.42 4.03 -8.59
C THR A 163 -6.32 4.09 -7.36
N HIS A 164 -6.04 3.27 -6.36
CA HIS A 164 -6.74 3.26 -5.06
C HIS A 164 -5.76 3.55 -3.93
N SER A 165 -6.24 4.20 -2.87
CA SER A 165 -5.53 4.22 -1.58
C SER A 165 -5.64 2.85 -0.92
N ALA A 166 -4.57 2.39 -0.28
CA ALA A 166 -4.54 1.13 0.46
C ALA A 166 -3.86 1.33 1.83
N SER A 167 -4.22 0.49 2.80
CA SER A 167 -3.65 0.50 4.15
C SER A 167 -3.32 -0.92 4.59
N ALA A 168 -2.25 -1.09 5.36
CA ALA A 168 -1.93 -2.33 6.06
C ALA A 168 -2.34 -2.21 7.53
N SER A 169 -2.87 -3.28 8.12
CA SER A 169 -3.16 -3.34 9.55
C SER A 169 -1.86 -3.43 10.36
N SER A 170 -1.83 -2.81 11.54
CA SER A 170 -0.77 -3.03 12.51
C SER A 170 -0.74 -4.50 12.95
N THR A 171 0.45 -5.06 13.12
CA THR A 171 0.64 -6.45 13.56
C THR A 171 1.58 -6.47 14.75
N ASP A 172 1.11 -7.02 15.87
CA ASP A 172 1.93 -7.29 17.06
C ASP A 172 2.58 -8.67 16.91
N LEU A 173 3.91 -8.73 17.03
CA LEU A 173 4.71 -9.96 16.92
C LEU A 173 4.82 -10.73 18.25
N GLY A 174 4.32 -10.17 19.36
CA GLY A 174 4.34 -10.83 20.67
C GLY A 174 5.70 -10.77 21.38
N THR A 175 5.94 -11.74 22.26
CA THR A 175 7.17 -11.84 23.08
C THR A 175 7.91 -13.13 22.77
N GLU A 176 9.21 -13.02 22.53
CA GLU A 176 10.11 -14.15 22.26
C GLU A 176 11.05 -14.40 23.44
N THR A 177 11.37 -15.67 23.69
CA THR A 177 12.36 -16.06 24.72
C THR A 177 13.71 -16.33 24.07
N THR A 178 14.79 -15.80 24.65
CA THR A 178 16.14 -16.07 24.17
C THR A 178 16.57 -17.50 24.46
N SER A 179 17.59 -17.99 23.77
CA SER A 179 18.26 -19.23 24.16
C SER A 179 18.82 -19.14 25.59
N SER A 180 18.91 -20.29 26.28
CA SER A 180 19.53 -20.37 27.60
C SER A 180 21.05 -20.17 27.52
N PHE A 181 21.62 -19.46 28.50
CA PHE A 181 23.05 -19.29 28.68
C PHE A 181 23.41 -19.52 30.16
N ASP A 182 24.42 -20.36 30.42
CA ASP A 182 24.88 -20.69 31.76
C ASP A 182 26.33 -20.23 31.97
N TYR A 183 26.56 -19.38 32.98
CA TYR A 183 27.91 -18.95 33.36
C TYR A 183 28.72 -20.08 34.02
N GLY A 184 28.05 -21.12 34.51
CA GLY A 184 28.64 -22.22 35.28
C GLY A 184 29.20 -21.75 36.62
N THR A 185 30.17 -22.50 37.14
CA THR A 185 30.88 -22.18 38.38
C THR A 185 32.05 -21.24 38.11
N LYS A 186 32.19 -20.19 38.92
CA LYS A 186 33.35 -19.28 38.90
C LYS A 186 34.16 -19.42 40.19
N SER A 187 35.47 -19.39 40.06
CA SER A 187 36.40 -19.37 41.20
C SER A 187 36.74 -17.93 41.60
N THR A 188 36.98 -17.71 42.89
CA THR A 188 37.54 -16.45 43.40
C THR A 188 39.07 -16.45 43.21
N ASN A 189 39.70 -15.29 43.39
CA ASN A 189 41.15 -15.24 43.55
C ASN A 189 41.61 -15.90 44.87
N ASN A 190 42.90 -16.22 44.99
CA ASN A 190 43.50 -16.77 46.20
C ASN A 190 43.95 -15.64 47.12
N THR A 191 43.35 -15.53 48.30
CA THR A 191 43.68 -14.51 49.31
C THR A 191 43.34 -15.02 50.73
N GLY A 192 43.60 -14.21 51.76
CA GLY A 192 43.25 -14.50 53.15
C GLY A 192 44.35 -15.15 53.99
N ALA A 193 45.53 -15.39 53.42
CA ALA A 193 46.69 -15.83 54.18
C ALA A 193 47.14 -14.71 55.14
N HIS A 194 47.23 -15.04 56.43
CA HIS A 194 47.70 -14.14 57.47
C HIS A 194 48.40 -14.94 58.57
N THR A 195 49.22 -14.27 59.37
CA THR A 195 49.94 -14.87 60.50
C THR A 195 49.37 -14.38 61.83
N HIS A 196 49.44 -15.22 62.85
CA HIS A 196 49.12 -14.85 64.22
C HIS A 196 50.41 -14.85 65.05
N SER A 197 50.46 -13.99 66.06
CA SER A 197 51.52 -14.03 67.07
C SER A 197 51.09 -14.91 68.24
N ILE A 198 52.01 -15.72 68.76
CA ILE A 198 51.79 -16.55 69.94
C ILE A 198 52.61 -15.98 71.08
N SER A 199 51.95 -15.60 72.17
CA SER A 199 52.58 -15.26 73.44
C SER A 199 51.85 -15.97 74.57
N GLY A 200 52.59 -16.46 75.55
CA GLY A 200 52.03 -17.12 76.72
C GLY A 200 53.08 -17.24 77.81
N THR A 201 52.62 -17.60 79.01
CA THR A 201 53.50 -17.92 80.13
C THR A 201 53.45 -19.42 80.36
N ALA A 202 54.60 -20.06 80.55
CA ALA A 202 54.64 -21.47 80.93
C ALA A 202 54.14 -21.63 82.38
N ASN A 203 53.58 -22.79 82.71
CA ASN A 203 53.26 -23.12 84.09
C ASN A 203 54.54 -23.11 84.95
N SER A 204 54.45 -22.68 86.21
CA SER A 204 55.57 -22.66 87.14
C SER A 204 56.15 -24.06 87.35
N ALA A 205 57.44 -24.26 87.03
CA ALA A 205 58.17 -25.51 87.14
C ALA A 205 59.66 -25.26 87.46
N GLY A 206 60.46 -26.32 87.64
CA GLY A 206 61.92 -26.21 87.78
C GLY A 206 62.48 -26.16 89.21
N ALA A 207 61.65 -26.39 90.24
CA ALA A 207 62.13 -26.53 91.61
C ALA A 207 63.05 -27.76 91.74
N HIS A 208 64.30 -27.55 92.15
CA HIS A 208 65.28 -28.60 92.39
C HIS A 208 66.27 -28.20 93.51
N GLN A 209 67.07 -29.15 94.00
CA GLN A 209 68.13 -28.91 94.99
C GLN A 209 69.43 -29.59 94.56
N HIS A 210 70.57 -29.01 94.97
CA HIS A 210 71.90 -29.60 94.74
C HIS A 210 72.45 -30.26 96.01
N LYS A 211 73.14 -31.40 95.86
CA LYS A 211 73.67 -32.22 96.98
C LYS A 211 74.66 -31.49 97.92
N SER A 212 75.31 -30.41 97.48
CA SER A 212 76.34 -29.70 98.24
C SER A 212 75.97 -28.24 98.46
N SER A 213 75.21 -27.96 99.52
CA SER A 213 74.80 -26.62 99.91
C SER A 213 74.87 -26.46 101.44
N GLY A 214 76.07 -26.57 102.02
CA GLY A 214 76.24 -26.41 103.47
C GLY A 214 77.70 -26.36 103.95
N ALA A 215 77.92 -25.66 105.06
CA ALA A 215 79.23 -25.53 105.71
C ALA A 215 79.67 -26.85 106.38
N PHE A 216 80.94 -27.23 106.19
CA PHE A 216 81.56 -28.40 106.84
C PHE A 216 82.12 -28.01 108.22
N GLY A 217 81.71 -28.69 109.29
CA GLY A 217 82.15 -28.42 110.66
C GLY A 217 83.40 -29.21 111.05
N GLY A 218 84.56 -28.57 110.97
CA GLY A 218 85.84 -29.08 111.49
C GLY A 218 86.79 -27.89 111.69
N THR A 219 87.73 -27.97 112.63
CA THR A 219 88.55 -26.88 113.19
C THR A 219 89.53 -26.19 112.20
N ASN A 220 89.30 -26.27 110.90
CA ASN A 220 90.12 -25.70 109.85
C ASN A 220 89.36 -24.59 109.11
N THR A 221 90.03 -23.45 108.91
CA THR A 221 89.46 -22.10 108.75
C THR A 221 88.90 -21.75 107.35
N SER A 222 88.17 -22.65 106.67
CA SER A 222 87.57 -22.37 105.36
C SER A 222 86.14 -22.91 105.23
N ILE A 223 85.15 -22.00 105.13
CA ILE A 223 83.70 -22.31 105.02
C ILE A 223 83.29 -22.81 103.61
N PHE A 224 84.17 -22.74 102.61
CA PHE A 224 83.90 -23.20 101.24
C PHE A 224 85.11 -23.96 100.68
N PRO A 225 85.14 -25.31 100.73
CA PRO A 225 86.29 -26.10 100.28
C PRO A 225 86.57 -25.99 98.77
N ASN A 226 85.66 -25.38 97.99
CA ASN A 226 85.77 -25.22 96.54
C ASN A 226 85.85 -23.77 96.06
N GLY A 227 86.31 -22.84 96.92
CA GLY A 227 86.84 -21.53 96.58
C GLY A 227 86.15 -20.71 95.47
N TYR A 228 85.34 -19.71 95.85
CA TYR A 228 85.39 -18.38 95.24
C TYR A 228 84.67 -17.38 96.15
N THR A 229 85.45 -16.55 96.86
CA THR A 229 85.35 -15.09 97.08
C THR A 229 86.27 -14.79 98.27
N ALA A 230 87.41 -14.16 97.98
CA ALA A 230 88.47 -13.87 98.94
C ALA A 230 87.96 -13.00 100.10
N ILE A 231 88.22 -13.43 101.34
CA ILE A 231 88.07 -12.59 102.53
C ILE A 231 89.47 -12.11 102.92
N SER A 232 89.72 -10.80 102.80
CA SER A 232 91.04 -10.15 102.91
C SER A 232 91.55 -9.93 104.34
N ASN A 233 91.05 -10.65 105.34
CA ASN A 233 91.49 -10.53 106.74
C ASN A 233 91.61 -11.90 107.42
N LEU A 234 92.85 -12.29 107.75
CA LEU A 234 93.26 -13.61 108.26
C LEU A 234 93.10 -13.80 109.78
N SER A 235 92.28 -13.02 110.48
CA SER A 235 92.12 -13.16 111.95
C SER A 235 90.74 -12.81 112.52
N ALA A 236 89.69 -12.77 111.70
CA ALA A 236 88.33 -12.65 112.22
C ALA A 236 87.84 -14.03 112.72
N GLY A 237 88.22 -14.37 113.95
CA GLY A 237 87.62 -15.49 114.69
C GLY A 237 86.10 -15.33 114.73
N ILE A 238 85.39 -16.39 114.34
CA ILE A 238 83.93 -16.46 114.35
C ILE A 238 83.47 -16.30 115.80
N MET A 239 83.01 -15.11 116.15
CA MET A 239 82.39 -14.86 117.45
C MET A 239 80.98 -15.44 117.44
N SER A 240 80.80 -16.51 118.21
CA SER A 240 79.50 -17.00 118.65
C SER A 240 78.91 -15.99 119.62
N THR A 241 77.83 -15.30 119.22
CA THR A 241 76.96 -14.59 120.17
C THR A 241 75.86 -15.54 120.59
N THR A 242 75.80 -15.89 121.88
CA THR A 242 74.70 -16.67 122.46
C THR A 242 74.03 -15.85 123.55
N SER A 243 72.81 -15.38 123.31
CA SER A 243 71.81 -15.14 124.34
C SER A 243 70.53 -14.70 123.65
N GLY A 244 69.45 -15.47 123.72
CA GLY A 244 68.21 -14.98 123.16
C GLY A 244 68.09 -15.01 121.63
N SER A 245 66.81 -14.96 121.25
CA SER A 245 66.13 -14.98 119.95
C SER A 245 66.91 -15.32 118.67
N GLY A 246 66.66 -16.52 118.14
CA GLY A 246 66.88 -16.86 116.73
C GLY A 246 68.11 -17.74 116.47
N GLN A 247 67.90 -18.93 115.91
CA GLN A 247 69.00 -19.67 115.28
C GLN A 247 69.43 -18.92 114.02
N THR A 248 70.38 -18.00 114.14
CA THR A 248 70.96 -17.32 112.99
C THR A 248 71.91 -18.30 112.29
N ARG A 249 71.36 -19.06 111.34
CA ARG A 249 72.15 -19.83 110.37
C ARG A 249 72.75 -18.84 109.36
N ASN A 250 74.05 -18.59 109.44
CA ASN A 250 74.79 -17.92 108.37
C ASN A 250 74.85 -18.86 107.16
N ALA A 251 73.84 -18.76 106.29
CA ALA A 251 73.81 -19.45 105.00
C ALA A 251 74.38 -18.53 103.94
N GLY A 252 75.50 -18.91 103.32
CA GLY A 252 75.92 -18.33 102.05
C GLY A 252 74.95 -18.78 100.97
N LYS A 253 74.36 -17.83 100.23
CA LYS A 253 73.70 -18.18 98.97
C LYS A 253 74.78 -18.62 97.99
N THR A 254 74.48 -19.65 97.18
CA THR A 254 75.27 -19.92 95.97
C THR A 254 75.19 -18.72 95.03
N SER A 255 76.08 -18.64 94.05
CA SER A 255 75.98 -17.69 92.92
C SER A 255 74.61 -17.75 92.24
N SER A 256 74.24 -16.69 91.52
CA SER A 256 72.98 -16.56 90.79
C SER A 256 72.99 -17.33 89.45
N ASP A 257 73.34 -18.61 89.50
CA ASP A 257 73.41 -19.48 88.33
C ASP A 257 72.05 -20.14 88.03
N GLY A 258 71.86 -20.61 86.79
CA GLY A 258 70.65 -21.33 86.38
C GLY A 258 69.69 -20.58 85.47
N ALA A 259 70.05 -19.38 85.00
CA ALA A 259 69.33 -18.73 83.91
C ALA A 259 69.39 -19.61 82.65
N HIS A 260 68.24 -20.12 82.21
CA HIS A 260 68.10 -20.90 81.00
C HIS A 260 66.76 -20.59 80.33
N THR A 261 66.67 -20.87 79.04
CA THR A 261 65.47 -20.67 78.22
C THR A 261 65.01 -22.01 77.67
N HIS A 262 63.71 -22.15 77.48
CA HIS A 262 63.13 -23.29 76.75
C HIS A 262 62.66 -22.83 75.38
N SER A 263 62.77 -23.71 74.38
CA SER A 263 62.11 -23.51 73.09
C SER A 263 60.66 -23.94 73.20
N LEU A 264 59.73 -23.06 72.83
CA LEU A 264 58.32 -23.38 72.68
C LEU A 264 58.00 -23.56 71.19
N SER A 265 57.49 -24.73 70.81
CA SER A 265 56.98 -25.01 69.47
C SER A 265 55.60 -25.63 69.56
N GLY A 266 54.68 -25.24 68.68
CA GLY A 266 53.35 -25.83 68.58
C GLY A 266 52.69 -25.49 67.25
N THR A 267 51.70 -26.29 66.87
CA THR A 267 50.84 -26.05 65.71
C THR A 267 49.46 -25.67 66.22
N ALA A 268 48.86 -24.61 65.68
CA ALA A 268 47.48 -24.27 65.99
C ALA A 268 46.51 -25.36 65.50
N ALA A 269 45.36 -25.51 66.15
CA ALA A 269 44.29 -26.36 65.65
C ALA A 269 43.73 -25.83 64.32
N SER A 270 43.18 -26.72 63.48
CA SER A 270 42.58 -26.33 62.19
C SER A 270 41.38 -25.41 62.40
N ALA A 271 41.40 -24.25 61.76
CA ALA A 271 40.34 -23.24 61.78
C ALA A 271 40.33 -22.47 60.44
N GLY A 272 39.34 -21.58 60.24
CA GLY A 272 39.28 -20.69 59.07
C GLY A 272 38.35 -21.13 57.94
N ALA A 273 37.56 -22.20 58.13
CA ALA A 273 36.47 -22.53 57.21
C ALA A 273 35.41 -21.41 57.24
N HIS A 274 35.25 -20.72 56.11
CA HIS A 274 34.26 -19.66 55.94
C HIS A 274 33.79 -19.63 54.49
N ALA A 275 32.65 -18.99 54.26
CA ALA A 275 32.09 -18.77 52.93
C ALA A 275 31.75 -17.28 52.77
N HIS A 276 31.80 -16.79 51.54
CA HIS A 276 31.38 -15.44 51.18
C HIS A 276 30.12 -15.50 50.34
N THR A 277 29.25 -14.50 50.47
CA THR A 277 28.16 -14.25 49.53
C THR A 277 28.59 -13.18 48.54
N VAL A 278 28.28 -13.37 47.26
CA VAL A 278 28.59 -12.43 46.18
C VAL A 278 27.29 -12.07 45.45
N GLY A 279 26.87 -10.81 45.52
CA GLY A 279 25.75 -10.31 44.73
C GLY A 279 26.18 -10.00 43.29
N ILE A 280 25.61 -10.70 42.30
CA ILE A 280 25.96 -10.52 40.87
C ILE A 280 25.15 -9.38 40.22
N GLY A 281 23.84 -9.30 40.53
CA GLY A 281 22.93 -8.31 39.97
C GLY A 281 22.14 -8.80 38.74
N ALA A 282 21.26 -7.94 38.23
CA ALA A 282 20.46 -8.17 37.03
C ALA A 282 21.10 -7.49 35.81
N HIS A 283 20.84 -7.99 34.61
CA HIS A 283 21.24 -7.34 33.36
C HIS A 283 20.21 -7.61 32.26
N THR A 284 20.20 -6.76 31.24
CA THR A 284 19.37 -6.90 30.03
C THR A 284 20.23 -6.65 28.80
N HIS A 285 19.78 -7.19 27.65
CA HIS A 285 20.41 -6.96 26.35
C HIS A 285 19.44 -6.20 25.44
N SER A 286 19.97 -5.49 24.45
CA SER A 286 19.19 -4.97 23.33
C SER A 286 19.44 -5.85 22.10
N VAL A 287 18.40 -6.07 21.29
CA VAL A 287 18.48 -6.87 20.05
C VAL A 287 17.95 -6.03 18.90
N ALA A 288 18.78 -5.77 17.90
CA ALA A 288 18.37 -5.08 16.69
C ALA A 288 17.66 -6.05 15.74
N ILE A 289 16.41 -5.76 15.35
CA ILE A 289 15.59 -6.64 14.48
C ILE A 289 15.80 -6.35 12.98
N GLY A 290 15.99 -5.08 12.59
CA GLY A 290 16.16 -4.67 11.20
C GLY A 290 14.85 -4.31 10.48
N SER A 291 14.92 -4.11 9.17
CA SER A 291 13.77 -3.80 8.29
C SER A 291 13.33 -5.03 7.50
N HIS A 292 12.04 -5.13 7.20
CA HIS A 292 11.47 -6.17 6.34
C HIS A 292 10.28 -5.62 5.53
N GLY A 293 9.77 -6.40 4.57
CA GLY A 293 8.64 -6.01 3.72
C GLY A 293 7.84 -7.22 3.24
N HIS A 294 6.77 -6.95 2.46
CA HIS A 294 5.84 -7.97 1.98
C HIS A 294 5.53 -7.79 0.50
N THR A 295 5.26 -8.92 -0.17
CA THR A 295 4.66 -8.94 -1.50
C THR A 295 3.15 -8.70 -1.38
N ILE A 296 2.62 -7.76 -2.17
CA ILE A 296 1.19 -7.45 -2.21
C ILE A 296 0.61 -7.86 -3.56
N THR A 297 -0.48 -8.60 -3.54
CA THR A 297 -1.27 -8.97 -4.72
C THR A 297 -2.65 -8.35 -4.63
N VAL A 298 -3.06 -7.61 -5.66
CA VAL A 298 -4.42 -7.09 -5.79
C VAL A 298 -5.16 -7.96 -6.80
N ASN A 299 -6.21 -8.64 -6.35
CA ASN A 299 -7.02 -9.50 -7.22
C ASN A 299 -7.78 -8.67 -8.26
N ALA A 300 -8.00 -9.26 -9.44
CA ALA A 300 -8.82 -8.64 -10.48
C ALA A 300 -10.25 -8.44 -9.98
N ALA A 301 -10.84 -7.28 -10.30
CA ALA A 301 -12.21 -6.93 -9.96
C ALA A 301 -12.90 -6.29 -11.18
N GLY A 302 -14.06 -6.80 -11.54
CA GLY A 302 -14.83 -6.31 -12.69
C GLY A 302 -15.67 -7.41 -13.35
N ASN A 303 -16.45 -7.01 -14.35
CA ASN A 303 -17.21 -7.90 -15.21
C ASN A 303 -16.40 -8.22 -16.48
N ALA A 304 -16.94 -9.07 -17.36
CA ALA A 304 -16.33 -9.39 -18.65
C ALA A 304 -16.24 -8.16 -19.59
N GLU A 305 -17.16 -7.21 -19.46
CA GLU A 305 -17.21 -5.97 -20.26
C GLU A 305 -17.40 -4.74 -19.36
N ASN A 306 -16.78 -3.63 -19.75
CA ASN A 306 -16.97 -2.31 -19.16
C ASN A 306 -18.17 -1.61 -19.82
N THR A 307 -19.30 -1.61 -19.12
CA THR A 307 -20.58 -1.13 -19.65
C THR A 307 -21.04 0.18 -18.99
N VAL A 308 -21.84 0.93 -19.73
CA VAL A 308 -22.74 1.96 -19.18
C VAL A 308 -24.16 1.39 -19.14
N LYS A 309 -25.07 2.03 -18.39
CA LYS A 309 -26.50 1.69 -18.48
C LYS A 309 -26.96 1.80 -19.94
N ASN A 310 -27.49 0.71 -20.48
CA ASN A 310 -27.90 0.61 -21.88
C ASN A 310 -29.24 -0.15 -21.98
N ILE A 311 -29.90 -0.03 -23.14
CA ILE A 311 -31.10 -0.77 -23.51
C ILE A 311 -30.81 -1.43 -24.86
N ALA A 312 -31.14 -2.72 -24.99
CA ALA A 312 -30.94 -3.46 -26.21
C ALA A 312 -31.98 -3.08 -27.29
N PHE A 313 -31.50 -2.71 -28.47
CA PHE A 313 -32.29 -2.51 -29.69
C PHE A 313 -31.62 -3.31 -30.82
N ASN A 314 -32.42 -3.75 -31.77
CA ASN A 314 -31.90 -4.33 -33.00
C ASN A 314 -31.52 -3.21 -33.96
N TYR A 315 -30.25 -3.10 -34.36
CA TYR A 315 -29.87 -2.17 -35.42
C TYR A 315 -30.33 -2.72 -36.77
N ILE A 316 -31.20 -1.98 -37.44
CA ILE A 316 -31.64 -2.23 -38.82
C ILE A 316 -31.16 -1.12 -39.74
N VAL A 317 -31.17 -1.40 -41.05
CA VAL A 317 -30.82 -0.43 -42.09
C VAL A 317 -31.82 -0.50 -43.24
N ARG A 318 -32.22 0.66 -43.79
CA ARG A 318 -33.05 0.69 -45.01
C ARG A 318 -32.22 0.26 -46.21
N LEU A 319 -32.79 -0.58 -47.08
CA LEU A 319 -32.09 -1.14 -48.23
C LEU A 319 -32.09 -0.23 -49.47
N ALA A 320 -33.15 0.55 -49.71
CA ALA A 320 -33.33 1.39 -50.91
C ALA A 320 -34.10 2.70 -50.64
#